data_AF-A0A8I2FZT5-F1
#
_entry.id   AF-A0A8I2FZT5-F1
#
_cell.length_a   1.000
_cell.length_b   1.000
_cell.length_c   1.000
_cell.angle_alpha   90.00
_cell.angle_beta   90.00
_cell.angle_gamma   90.00
#
_symmetry.space_group_name_H-M   'P 1'
#
loop_
_entity.id
_entity.type
_entity.pdbx_description
1 polymer ?
#
loop_
_entity_poly.entity_id
_entity_poly.type
_entity_poly.pdbx_seq_one_letter_code
_entity_poly.pdbx_strand_id
1 'polypeptide(L)'
;MITEKYFNENNCPQYKEMRFFLQPIKKIHLNTQLNRDFPLNTDIRIIYIFSAVAFFVLLIACLNYINLSTAQAAQRAKSIGIRKVVGADRPVLIRHFIGESVLYALIALLFALLLVSAFFPHFSSFLERNMSFSLLSHWKFVVFFVVVALITGAAAGVYPAFFLASYQPVDVLRGNVGGPSGGQRLRGFLTVFQFCISIILLSSMLIVYKQNRFIKNMDVGYDREHVVV
;
A
#
# COMPACT_ATOMS: atom_id res chain seq x y z
N MET A 1 -26.52 49.66 26.53
CA MET A 1 -25.24 49.82 27.25
C MET A 1 -24.29 48.63 27.07
N ILE A 2 -24.24 48.00 25.88
CA ILE A 2 -23.28 46.91 25.53
C ILE A 2 -22.65 47.15 24.14
N THR A 3 -23.28 47.96 23.29
CA THR A 3 -22.83 48.25 21.92
C THR A 3 -21.63 49.21 21.82
N GLU A 4 -21.39 50.08 22.80
CA GLU A 4 -20.21 50.96 22.81
C GLU A 4 -18.93 50.30 23.34
N LYS A 5 -19.02 49.17 24.05
CA LYS A 5 -17.83 48.53 24.64
C LYS A 5 -17.02 47.72 23.61
N TYR A 6 -17.60 47.42 22.44
CA TYR A 6 -16.97 46.60 21.39
C TYR A 6 -16.68 47.36 20.09
N PHE A 7 -17.25 48.55 19.90
CA PHE A 7 -16.93 49.44 18.79
C PHE A 7 -16.03 50.58 19.27
N ASN A 8 -14.81 50.22 19.71
CA ASN A 8 -13.75 51.20 19.84
C ASN A 8 -13.20 51.45 18.42
N GLU A 9 -13.24 52.69 17.96
CA GLU A 9 -12.79 53.14 16.63
C GLU A 9 -11.31 52.80 16.35
N ASN A 10 -10.54 52.47 17.41
CA ASN A 10 -9.15 52.02 17.35
C ASN A 10 -8.99 50.49 17.11
N ASN A 11 -10.08 49.73 17.11
CA ASN A 11 -10.10 48.28 16.91
C ASN A 11 -10.76 47.90 15.56
N CYS A 12 -10.58 48.71 14.52
CA CYS A 12 -10.78 48.20 13.17
C CYS A 12 -9.92 46.93 13.03
N PRO A 13 -10.50 45.75 12.72
CA PRO A 13 -9.67 44.61 12.35
C PRO A 13 -8.88 45.07 11.14
N GLN A 14 -7.57 45.26 11.33
CA GLN A 14 -6.58 45.48 10.28
C GLN A 14 -7.06 44.68 9.07
N TYR A 15 -7.48 45.40 8.02
CA TYR A 15 -7.87 44.81 6.76
C TYR A 15 -6.66 43.99 6.33
N LYS A 16 -6.72 42.69 6.61
CA LYS A 16 -5.63 41.77 6.33
C LYS A 16 -5.41 41.90 4.85
N GLU A 17 -4.31 42.54 4.45
CA GLU A 17 -4.00 42.82 3.05
C GLU A 17 -4.35 41.58 2.26
N MET A 18 -5.37 41.65 1.40
CA MET A 18 -5.72 40.56 0.52
C MET A 18 -4.61 40.51 -0.53
N ARG A 19 -3.50 39.90 -0.14
CA ARG A 19 -2.38 39.62 -1.04
C ARG A 19 -2.85 38.53 -1.97
N PHE A 20 -3.23 38.93 -3.16
CA PHE A 20 -3.50 38.02 -4.26
C PHE A 20 -2.17 37.37 -4.66
N PHE A 21 -1.98 36.11 -4.28
CA PHE A 21 -0.85 35.32 -4.73
C PHE A 21 -1.25 34.54 -5.98
N LEU A 22 -0.46 34.68 -7.04
CA LEU A 22 -0.61 33.88 -8.24
C LEU A 22 -0.27 32.42 -7.91
N GLN A 23 -1.28 31.54 -7.95
CA GLN A 23 -1.09 30.11 -7.78
C GLN A 23 -1.14 29.41 -9.15
N PRO A 24 -0.15 28.59 -9.51
CA PRO A 24 -0.20 27.81 -10.74
C PRO A 24 -1.40 26.86 -10.72
N ILE A 25 -2.18 26.84 -11.81
CA ILE A 25 -3.42 26.05 -11.96
C ILE A 25 -3.22 24.58 -11.56
N LYS A 26 -2.05 24.00 -11.86
CA LYS A 26 -1.72 22.61 -11.51
C LYS A 26 -1.75 22.31 -10.00
N LYS A 27 -1.60 23.31 -9.13
CA LYS A 27 -1.58 23.15 -7.66
C LYS A 27 -2.95 23.40 -7.01
N ILE A 28 -3.97 23.77 -7.78
CA ILE A 28 -5.28 24.17 -7.22
C ILE A 28 -6.03 23.01 -6.55
N HIS A 29 -5.82 21.78 -7.01
CA HIS A 29 -6.49 20.58 -6.49
C HIS A 29 -5.93 20.06 -5.16
N LEU A 30 -4.74 20.52 -4.76
CA LEU A 30 -3.96 19.97 -3.65
C LEU A 30 -3.66 21.01 -2.55
N ASN A 31 -4.07 22.27 -2.74
CA ASN A 31 -3.71 23.35 -1.82
C ASN A 31 -4.83 23.67 -0.83
N THR A 32 -4.64 23.28 0.42
CA THR A 32 -5.58 23.47 1.53
C THR A 32 -6.02 24.93 1.76
N GLN A 33 -5.25 25.93 1.30
CA GLN A 33 -5.57 27.35 1.49
C GLN A 33 -6.73 27.86 0.63
N LEU A 34 -7.12 27.13 -0.43
CA LEU A 34 -8.27 27.46 -1.28
C LEU A 34 -9.57 26.73 -0.87
N ASN A 35 -9.59 26.02 0.26
CA ASN A 35 -10.76 25.25 0.72
C ASN A 35 -12.04 26.08 0.84
N ARG A 36 -11.93 27.40 0.95
CA ARG A 36 -13.08 28.30 1.07
C ARG A 36 -13.75 28.59 -0.29
N ASP A 37 -13.00 28.51 -1.39
CA ASP A 37 -13.46 28.93 -2.72
C ASP A 37 -13.71 27.74 -3.68
N PHE A 38 -13.15 26.56 -3.40
CA PHE A 38 -13.35 25.35 -4.21
C PHE A 38 -13.69 24.11 -3.36
N PRO A 39 -14.92 23.57 -3.43
CA PRO A 39 -15.36 22.44 -2.62
C PRO A 39 -14.72 21.08 -3.01
N LEU A 40 -13.92 21.04 -4.09
CA LEU A 40 -13.28 19.83 -4.64
C LEU A 40 -11.81 19.67 -4.26
N ASN A 41 -11.31 20.48 -3.34
CA ASN A 41 -9.90 20.48 -2.95
C ASN A 41 -9.59 19.36 -1.95
N THR A 42 -8.59 18.53 -2.26
CA THR A 42 -8.15 17.42 -1.39
C THR A 42 -6.83 17.77 -0.74
N ASP A 43 -6.74 17.59 0.58
CA ASP A 43 -5.48 17.82 1.30
C ASP A 43 -4.40 16.83 0.82
N ILE A 44 -3.25 17.35 0.41
CA ILE A 44 -2.11 16.53 -0.04
C ILE A 44 -1.68 15.50 1.01
N ARG A 45 -1.91 15.78 2.30
CA ARG A 45 -1.63 14.84 3.40
C ARG A 45 -2.40 13.53 3.26
N ILE A 46 -3.63 13.58 2.73
CA ILE A 46 -4.46 12.39 2.51
C ILE A 46 -3.80 11.48 1.46
N ILE A 47 -3.23 12.06 0.39
CA ILE A 47 -2.53 11.30 -0.65
C ILE A 47 -1.29 10.63 -0.07
N TYR A 48 -0.50 11.33 0.74
CA TYR A 48 0.67 10.74 1.39
C TYR A 48 0.30 9.61 2.35
N ILE A 49 -0.77 9.75 3.14
CA ILE A 49 -1.25 8.70 4.03
C ILE A 49 -1.69 7.47 3.23
N PHE A 50 -2.51 7.64 2.19
CA PHE A 50 -2.93 6.51 1.34
C PHE A 50 -1.76 5.84 0.63
N SER A 51 -0.79 6.62 0.15
CA SER A 51 0.43 6.09 -0.47
C SER A 51 1.26 5.29 0.52
N ALA A 52 1.41 5.77 1.76
CA ALA A 52 2.11 5.04 2.82
C ALA A 52 1.40 3.73 3.18
N VAL A 53 0.07 3.75 3.33
CA VAL A 53 -0.73 2.54 3.59
C VAL A 53 -0.58 1.54 2.44
N ALA A 54 -0.72 1.98 1.19
CA ALA A 54 -0.53 1.13 0.02
C ALA A 54 0.87 0.49 -0.01
N PHE A 55 1.91 1.26 0.32
CA PHE A 55 3.28 0.76 0.42
C PHE A 55 3.43 -0.32 1.51
N PHE A 56 2.90 -0.10 2.72
CA PHE A 56 2.97 -1.10 3.80
C PHE A 56 2.17 -2.36 3.47
N VAL A 57 1.00 -2.23 2.85
CA VAL A 57 0.21 -3.39 2.39
C VAL A 57 0.97 -4.19 1.34
N LEU A 58 1.61 -3.51 0.38
CA LEU A 58 2.45 -4.17 -0.62
C LEU A 58 3.66 -4.87 0.02
N LEU A 59 4.28 -4.24 1.02
CA LEU A 59 5.39 -4.80 1.76
C LEU A 59 4.96 -6.09 2.50
N ILE A 60 3.79 -6.07 3.16
CA ILE A 60 3.19 -7.25 3.81
C ILE A 60 2.98 -8.37 2.78
N ALA A 61 2.45 -8.06 1.60
CA ALA A 61 2.23 -9.06 0.55
C ALA A 61 3.55 -9.69 0.07
N CYS A 62 4.60 -8.89 -0.10
CA CYS A 62 5.93 -9.39 -0.48
C CYS A 62 6.52 -10.31 0.60
N LEU A 63 6.46 -9.89 1.87
CA LEU A 63 6.94 -10.71 3.00
C LEU A 63 6.16 -12.02 3.11
N ASN A 64 4.84 -11.98 2.89
CA ASN A 64 4.02 -13.18 2.90
C ASN A 64 4.41 -14.16 1.79
N TYR A 65 4.59 -13.65 0.57
CA TYR A 65 5.03 -14.48 -0.56
C TYR A 65 6.42 -15.09 -0.32
N ILE A 66 7.36 -14.30 0.23
CA ILE A 66 8.68 -14.78 0.63
C ILE A 66 8.56 -15.94 1.63
N ASN A 67 7.73 -15.76 2.67
CA ASN A 67 7.54 -16.77 3.71
C ASN A 67 6.93 -18.07 3.14
N LEU A 68 5.93 -17.95 2.27
CA LEU A 68 5.27 -19.08 1.61
C LEU A 68 6.22 -19.82 0.67
N SER A 69 6.92 -19.09 -0.20
CA SER A 69 7.87 -19.65 -1.17
C SER A 69 9.04 -20.35 -0.46
N THR A 70 9.55 -19.75 0.62
CA THR A 70 10.58 -20.36 1.48
C THR A 70 10.07 -21.58 2.24
N ALA A 71 8.79 -21.64 2.61
CA ALA A 71 8.21 -22.84 3.22
C ALA A 71 8.10 -24.00 2.21
N GLN A 72 7.73 -23.71 0.96
CA GLN A 72 7.67 -24.70 -0.13
C GLN A 72 9.05 -25.14 -0.61
N ALA A 73 10.10 -24.39 -0.30
CA ALA A 73 11.48 -24.69 -0.65
C ALA A 73 11.91 -26.11 -0.24
N ALA A 74 11.49 -26.58 0.94
CA ALA A 74 11.83 -27.90 1.44
C ALA A 74 11.27 -29.04 0.56
N GLN A 75 10.05 -28.90 0.04
CA GLN A 75 9.47 -29.87 -0.91
C GLN A 75 10.22 -29.87 -2.24
N ARG A 76 10.73 -28.70 -2.67
CA ARG A 76 11.49 -28.54 -3.91
C ARG A 76 12.99 -28.88 -3.76
N ALA A 77 13.48 -29.10 -2.54
CA ALA A 77 14.90 -29.32 -2.28
C ALA A 77 15.45 -30.55 -3.04
N LYS A 78 14.70 -31.65 -3.10
CA LYS A 78 15.12 -32.89 -3.79
C LYS A 78 15.34 -32.70 -5.29
N SER A 79 14.43 -32.03 -5.98
CA SER A 79 14.55 -31.78 -7.42
C SER A 79 15.71 -30.82 -7.74
N ILE A 80 15.97 -29.86 -6.85
CA ILE A 80 17.08 -28.91 -6.95
C ILE A 80 18.42 -29.60 -6.69
N GLY A 81 18.48 -30.50 -5.70
CA GLY A 81 19.66 -31.32 -5.41
C GLY A 81 20.05 -32.18 -6.62
N ILE A 82 19.08 -32.83 -7.25
CA ILE A 82 19.31 -33.62 -8.49
C ILE A 82 19.85 -32.72 -9.61
N ARG A 83 19.27 -31.54 -9.85
CA ARG A 83 19.76 -30.61 -10.89
C ARG A 83 21.20 -30.16 -10.64
N LYS A 84 21.59 -29.88 -9.39
CA LYS A 84 22.97 -29.53 -9.04
C LYS A 84 23.95 -30.67 -9.28
N VAL A 85 23.55 -31.92 -9.00
CA VAL A 85 24.39 -33.10 -9.28
C VAL A 85 24.59 -33.31 -10.77
N VAL A 86 23.58 -33.00 -11.58
CA VAL A 86 23.65 -33.05 -13.06
C VAL A 86 24.42 -31.84 -13.65
N GLY A 87 24.95 -30.93 -12.82
CA GLY A 87 25.81 -29.83 -13.26
C GLY A 87 25.11 -28.48 -13.39
N ALA A 88 23.91 -28.28 -12.83
CA ALA A 88 23.27 -26.98 -12.83
C ALA A 88 23.98 -25.99 -11.89
N ASP A 89 24.50 -24.91 -12.47
CA ASP A 89 25.16 -23.83 -11.74
C ASP A 89 24.19 -23.00 -10.89
N ARG A 90 24.69 -22.47 -9.76
CA ARG A 90 23.95 -21.59 -8.84
C ARG A 90 23.24 -20.40 -9.55
N PRO A 91 23.88 -19.62 -10.43
CA PRO A 91 23.21 -18.51 -11.13
C PRO A 91 22.03 -18.96 -12.02
N VAL A 92 22.10 -20.15 -12.61
CA VAL A 92 21.01 -20.68 -13.45
C VAL A 92 19.77 -20.95 -12.61
N LEU A 93 19.94 -21.55 -11.43
CA LEU A 93 18.85 -21.76 -10.48
C LEU A 93 18.25 -20.43 -10.01
N ILE A 94 19.10 -19.46 -9.65
CA ILE A 94 18.63 -18.16 -9.16
C ILE A 94 17.79 -17.45 -10.22
N ARG A 95 18.26 -17.40 -11.47
CA ARG A 95 17.52 -16.79 -12.58
C ARG A 95 16.19 -17.49 -12.84
N HIS A 96 16.15 -18.82 -12.74
CA HIS A 96 14.91 -19.58 -12.90
C HIS A 96 13.89 -19.24 -11.80
N PHE A 97 14.30 -19.20 -10.53
CA PHE A 97 13.41 -18.87 -9.41
C PHE A 97 12.90 -17.42 -9.44
N ILE A 98 13.75 -16.47 -9.81
CA ILE A 98 13.34 -15.07 -9.99
C ILE A 98 12.34 -14.97 -11.16
N GLY A 99 12.61 -15.66 -12.28
CA GLY A 99 11.69 -15.71 -13.42
C GLY A 99 10.33 -16.32 -13.05
N GLU A 100 10.32 -17.41 -12.29
CA GLU A 100 9.10 -18.04 -11.76
C GLU A 100 8.32 -17.07 -10.87
N SER A 101 9.01 -16.37 -9.96
CA SER A 101 8.39 -15.40 -9.04
C SER A 101 7.78 -14.20 -9.77
N VAL A 102 8.48 -13.69 -10.79
CA VAL A 102 7.98 -12.60 -11.65
C VAL A 102 6.77 -13.05 -12.45
N LEU A 103 6.78 -14.28 -12.98
CA LEU A 103 5.65 -14.83 -13.71
C LEU A 103 4.42 -14.97 -12.82
N TYR A 104 4.58 -15.44 -11.57
CA TYR A 104 3.49 -15.45 -10.59
C TYR A 104 2.96 -14.03 -10.30
N ALA A 105 3.84 -13.04 -10.15
CA ALA A 105 3.43 -11.65 -9.91
C ALA A 105 2.64 -11.06 -11.10
N LEU A 106 3.03 -11.37 -12.34
CA LEU A 106 2.30 -10.94 -13.54
C LEU A 106 0.93 -11.62 -13.66
N ILE A 107 0.84 -12.92 -13.37
CA ILE A 107 -0.44 -13.63 -13.33
C ILE A 107 -1.35 -13.03 -12.25
N ALA A 108 -0.81 -12.79 -11.05
CA ALA A 108 -1.55 -12.16 -9.96
C ALA A 108 -2.05 -10.75 -10.33
N LEU A 109 -1.27 -9.98 -11.09
CA LEU A 109 -1.71 -8.68 -11.62
C LEU A 109 -2.92 -8.81 -12.55
N LEU A 110 -2.93 -9.80 -13.45
CA LEU A 110 -4.09 -10.06 -14.32
C LEU A 110 -5.35 -10.38 -13.51
N PHE A 111 -5.22 -11.26 -12.50
CA PHE A 111 -6.32 -11.56 -11.59
C PHE A 111 -6.79 -10.33 -10.80
N ALA A 112 -5.84 -9.50 -10.34
CA ALA A 112 -6.16 -8.27 -9.63
C ALA A 112 -6.93 -7.28 -10.52
N LEU A 113 -6.54 -7.10 -11.78
CA LEU A 113 -7.27 -6.24 -12.72
C LEU A 113 -8.68 -6.75 -12.98
N LEU A 114 -8.84 -8.07 -13.15
CA LEU A 114 -10.15 -8.69 -13.33
C LEU A 114 -11.05 -8.47 -12.11
N LEU A 115 -10.54 -8.75 -10.91
CA LEU A 115 -11.25 -8.51 -9.65
C LEU A 115 -11.63 -7.04 -9.48
N VAL A 116 -10.68 -6.13 -9.68
CA VAL A 116 -10.95 -4.69 -9.56
C VAL A 116 -12.04 -4.28 -10.55
N SER A 117 -11.98 -4.73 -11.81
CA SER A 117 -12.99 -4.40 -12.81
C SER A 117 -14.39 -4.91 -12.43
N ALA A 118 -14.49 -6.09 -11.81
CA ALA A 118 -15.75 -6.67 -11.36
C ALA A 118 -16.33 -5.98 -10.11
N PHE A 119 -15.48 -5.55 -9.17
CA PHE A 119 -15.90 -4.92 -7.92
C PHE A 119 -16.06 -3.39 -8.03
N PHE A 120 -15.46 -2.76 -9.03
CA PHE A 120 -15.51 -1.31 -9.22
C PHE A 120 -16.94 -0.72 -9.31
N PRO A 121 -17.92 -1.33 -10.01
CA PRO A 121 -19.28 -0.80 -10.08
C PRO A 121 -19.94 -0.74 -8.70
N HIS A 122 -19.76 -1.79 -7.88
CA HIS A 122 -20.27 -1.86 -6.52
C HIS A 122 -19.60 -0.82 -5.61
N PHE A 123 -18.31 -0.56 -5.83
CA PHE A 123 -17.61 0.50 -5.11
C PHE A 123 -18.12 1.89 -5.50
N SER A 124 -18.37 2.12 -6.79
CA SER A 124 -18.89 3.40 -7.30
C SER A 124 -20.28 3.71 -6.73
N SER A 125 -21.16 2.71 -6.65
CA SER A 125 -22.50 2.89 -6.06
C SER A 125 -22.44 3.15 -4.56
N PHE A 126 -21.56 2.46 -3.82
CA PHE A 126 -21.36 2.67 -2.39
C PHE A 126 -20.87 4.09 -2.04
N LEU A 127 -20.12 4.72 -2.95
CA LEU A 127 -19.61 6.08 -2.80
C LEU A 127 -20.55 7.18 -3.32
N GLU A 128 -21.69 6.80 -3.89
CA GLU A 128 -22.63 7.72 -4.55
C GLU A 128 -21.94 8.68 -5.53
N ARG A 129 -20.83 8.23 -6.13
CA ARG A 129 -20.05 9.00 -7.11
C ARG A 129 -20.01 8.26 -8.42
N ASN A 130 -20.31 8.97 -9.50
CA ASN A 130 -20.13 8.49 -10.87
C ASN A 130 -18.65 8.55 -11.25
N MET A 131 -17.87 7.55 -10.83
CA MET A 131 -16.47 7.41 -11.21
C MET A 131 -16.40 6.48 -12.42
N SER A 132 -15.81 6.94 -13.52
CA SER A 132 -15.56 6.07 -14.68
C SER A 132 -14.28 5.25 -14.47
N PHE A 133 -14.33 3.93 -14.74
CA PHE A 133 -13.15 3.07 -14.68
C PHE A 133 -12.22 3.32 -15.87
N SER A 134 -11.41 4.38 -15.81
CA SER A 134 -10.48 4.76 -16.89
C SER A 134 -9.02 4.34 -16.62
N LEU A 135 -8.78 3.47 -15.62
CA LEU A 135 -7.42 3.08 -15.24
C LEU A 135 -6.64 2.41 -16.38
N LEU A 136 -7.30 1.59 -17.20
CA LEU A 136 -6.66 0.95 -18.35
C LEU A 136 -6.58 1.83 -19.60
N SER A 137 -7.33 2.93 -19.66
CA SER A 137 -7.35 3.82 -20.84
C SER A 137 -6.04 4.60 -20.97
N HIS A 138 -5.39 4.94 -19.85
CA HIS A 138 -4.11 5.64 -19.87
C HIS A 138 -2.94 4.66 -19.78
N TRP A 139 -2.15 4.59 -20.84
CA TRP A 139 -0.96 3.72 -20.94
C TRP A 139 0.02 3.86 -19.76
N LYS A 140 0.13 5.07 -19.19
CA LYS A 140 1.01 5.35 -18.04
C LYS A 140 0.66 4.50 -16.81
N PHE A 141 -0.62 4.26 -16.54
CA PHE A 141 -1.03 3.41 -15.42
C PHE A 141 -0.72 1.94 -15.68
N VAL A 142 -0.93 1.47 -16.91
CA VAL A 142 -0.57 0.09 -17.29
C VAL A 142 0.92 -0.15 -17.11
N VAL A 143 1.76 0.76 -17.62
CA VAL A 143 3.22 0.67 -17.42
C VAL A 143 3.58 0.71 -15.94
N PHE A 144 2.96 1.59 -15.16
CA PHE A 144 3.18 1.65 -13.71
C PHE A 144 2.88 0.33 -13.01
N PHE A 145 1.73 -0.29 -13.27
CA PHE A 145 1.37 -1.58 -12.65
C PHE A 145 2.32 -2.71 -13.06
N VAL A 146 2.71 -2.77 -14.34
CA VAL A 146 3.69 -3.75 -14.82
C VAL A 146 5.03 -3.56 -14.11
N VAL A 147 5.52 -2.32 -14.03
CA VAL A 147 6.79 -2.02 -13.33
C VAL A 147 6.72 -2.42 -11.86
N VAL A 148 5.62 -2.09 -11.17
CA VAL A 148 5.42 -2.49 -9.76
C VAL A 148 5.41 -4.01 -9.62
N ALA A 149 4.71 -4.74 -10.50
CA ALA A 149 4.68 -6.20 -10.47
C ALA A 149 6.05 -6.85 -10.74
N LEU A 150 6.84 -6.27 -11.66
CA LEU A 150 8.21 -6.73 -11.92
C LEU A 150 9.11 -6.50 -10.70
N ILE A 151 9.04 -5.31 -10.09
CA ILE A 151 9.85 -4.97 -8.92
C ILE A 151 9.47 -5.89 -7.74
N THR A 152 8.18 -6.09 -7.48
CA THR A 152 7.73 -6.91 -6.34
C THR A 152 8.01 -8.39 -6.57
N GLY A 153 7.78 -8.91 -7.77
CA GLY A 153 8.12 -10.29 -8.13
C GLY A 153 9.62 -10.55 -8.04
N ALA A 154 10.45 -9.61 -8.47
CA ALA A 154 11.90 -9.70 -8.31
C ALA A 154 12.32 -9.64 -6.84
N ALA A 155 11.87 -8.61 -6.10
CA ALA A 155 12.20 -8.43 -4.69
C ALA A 155 11.80 -9.64 -3.84
N ALA A 156 10.61 -10.19 -4.08
CA ALA A 156 10.09 -11.32 -3.32
C ALA A 156 10.71 -12.66 -3.77
N GLY A 157 11.20 -12.77 -5.00
CA GLY A 157 11.86 -13.97 -5.54
C GLY A 157 13.35 -14.08 -5.17
N VAL A 158 14.03 -12.95 -4.95
CA VAL A 158 15.46 -12.90 -4.60
C VAL A 158 15.76 -13.75 -3.36
N TYR A 159 15.00 -13.57 -2.28
CA TYR A 159 15.29 -14.26 -1.03
C TYR A 159 15.11 -15.80 -1.12
N PRO A 160 13.97 -16.34 -1.59
CA PRO A 160 13.82 -17.78 -1.82
C PRO A 160 14.87 -18.33 -2.79
N ALA A 161 15.25 -17.58 -3.84
CA ALA A 161 16.24 -18.01 -4.81
C ALA A 161 17.62 -18.22 -4.18
N PHE A 162 18.09 -17.28 -3.36
CA PHE A 162 19.36 -17.43 -2.63
C PHE A 162 19.29 -18.56 -1.60
N PHE A 163 18.17 -18.67 -0.89
CA PHE A 163 17.96 -19.75 0.08
C PHE A 163 18.01 -21.14 -0.61
N LEU A 164 17.32 -21.32 -1.73
CA LEU A 164 17.29 -22.57 -2.49
C LEU A 164 18.61 -22.89 -3.20
N ALA A 165 19.29 -21.87 -3.72
CA ALA A 165 20.61 -22.03 -4.34
C ALA A 165 21.70 -22.46 -3.34
N SER A 166 21.48 -22.29 -2.03
CA SER A 166 22.45 -22.66 -0.98
C SER A 166 22.42 -24.13 -0.55
N TYR A 167 21.36 -24.90 -0.87
CA TYR A 167 21.25 -26.31 -0.46
C TYR A 167 22.40 -27.19 -0.96
N GLN A 168 23.00 -27.97 -0.07
CA GLN A 168 24.03 -28.95 -0.41
C GLN A 168 23.38 -30.26 -0.92
N PRO A 169 23.80 -30.81 -2.07
CA PRO A 169 23.21 -32.02 -2.63
C PRO A 169 23.32 -33.25 -1.71
N VAL A 170 24.41 -33.33 -0.93
CA VAL A 170 24.71 -34.48 -0.06
C VAL A 170 23.69 -34.62 1.07
N ASP A 171 23.28 -33.50 1.70
CA ASP A 171 22.31 -33.51 2.80
C ASP A 171 20.90 -33.84 2.31
N VAL A 172 20.52 -33.27 1.15
CA VAL A 172 19.21 -33.47 0.53
C VAL A 172 19.00 -34.92 0.13
N LEU A 173 20.02 -35.60 -0.41
CA LEU A 173 19.93 -36.99 -0.85
C LEU A 173 19.99 -37.99 0.31
N ARG A 174 20.61 -37.62 1.43
CA ARG A 174 20.59 -38.41 2.68
C ARG A 174 19.28 -38.30 3.46
N GLY A 175 18.30 -37.55 2.97
CA GLY A 175 17.02 -37.33 3.65
C GLY A 175 17.11 -36.34 4.82
N ASN A 176 18.28 -35.77 5.08
CA ASN A 176 18.46 -34.73 6.08
C ASN A 176 18.07 -33.38 5.44
N VAL A 177 16.77 -33.11 5.36
CA VAL A 177 16.22 -31.89 4.72
C VAL A 177 16.45 -30.62 5.55
N GLY A 178 17.37 -30.67 6.51
CA GLY A 178 17.86 -29.53 7.28
C GLY A 178 18.57 -28.55 6.36
N GLY A 179 17.82 -27.65 5.74
CA GLY A 179 18.38 -26.48 5.08
C GLY A 179 19.22 -25.65 6.06
N PRO A 180 19.98 -24.67 5.58
CA PRO A 180 20.81 -23.84 6.46
C PRO A 180 19.95 -23.25 7.58
N SER A 181 20.36 -23.48 8.83
CA SER A 181 19.66 -23.08 10.06
C SER A 181 19.27 -21.59 10.10
N GLY A 182 19.96 -20.75 9.33
CA GLY A 182 19.64 -19.34 9.11
C GLY A 182 18.29 -19.08 8.44
N GLY A 183 17.81 -19.97 7.56
CA GLY A 183 16.55 -19.75 6.82
C GLY A 183 15.31 -19.75 7.70
N GLN A 184 15.28 -20.65 8.69
CA GLN A 184 14.15 -20.76 9.61
C GLN A 184 14.10 -19.59 10.59
N ARG A 185 15.27 -19.12 11.07
CA ARG A 185 15.36 -17.92 11.92
C ARG A 185 14.92 -16.66 11.18
N LEU A 186 15.40 -16.48 9.95
CA LEU A 186 15.09 -15.30 9.16
C LEU A 186 13.61 -15.29 8.72
N ARG A 187 13.03 -16.44 8.36
CA ARG A 187 11.59 -16.56 8.12
C ARG A 187 10.77 -16.20 9.36
N GLY A 188 11.21 -16.65 10.54
CA GLY A 188 10.60 -16.27 11.82
C GLY A 188 10.62 -14.75 12.03
N PHE A 189 11.78 -14.11 11.81
CA PHE A 189 11.92 -12.67 11.90
C PHE A 189 11.02 -11.92 10.89
N LEU A 190 11.03 -12.30 9.60
CA LEU A 190 10.17 -11.71 8.57
C LEU A 190 8.69 -11.84 8.92
N THR A 191 8.29 -12.99 9.47
CA THR A 191 6.89 -13.24 9.88
C THR A 191 6.48 -12.34 11.05
N VAL A 192 7.32 -12.24 12.09
CA VAL A 192 7.05 -11.35 13.24
C VAL A 192 6.97 -9.89 12.76
N PHE A 193 7.91 -9.46 11.93
CA PHE A 193 7.92 -8.11 11.36
C PHE A 193 6.66 -7.81 10.55
N GLN A 194 6.21 -8.76 9.71
CA GLN A 194 4.95 -8.64 8.96
C GLN A 194 3.75 -8.46 9.90
N PHE A 195 3.63 -9.29 10.95
CA PHE A 195 2.54 -9.17 11.91
C PHE A 195 2.58 -7.86 12.68
N CYS A 196 3.76 -7.36 13.06
CA CYS A 196 3.89 -6.05 13.68
C CYS A 196 3.31 -4.94 12.79
N ILE A 197 3.65 -4.91 11.50
CA ILE A 197 3.12 -3.91 10.56
C ILE A 197 1.58 -4.03 10.46
N SER A 198 1.06 -5.25 10.30
CA SER A 198 -0.38 -5.49 10.22
C SER A 198 -1.13 -5.02 11.47
N ILE A 199 -0.60 -5.29 12.66
CA ILE A 199 -1.19 -4.85 13.93
C ILE A 199 -1.21 -3.32 13.99
N ILE A 200 -0.11 -2.65 13.65
CA ILE A 200 -0.03 -1.18 13.63
C ILE A 200 -1.07 -0.58 12.69
N LEU A 201 -1.19 -1.11 11.46
CA LEU A 201 -2.18 -0.63 10.49
C LEU A 201 -3.62 -0.84 10.99
N LEU A 202 -3.92 -2.02 11.53
CA LEU A 202 -5.26 -2.35 12.05
C LEU A 202 -5.62 -1.46 13.25
N SER A 203 -4.70 -1.28 14.20
CA SER A 203 -4.89 -0.36 15.33
C SER A 203 -5.10 1.07 14.86
N SER A 204 -4.32 1.54 13.88
CA SER A 204 -4.48 2.89 13.30
C SER A 204 -5.86 3.08 12.68
N MET A 205 -6.33 2.10 11.90
CA MET A 205 -7.67 2.10 11.31
C MET A 205 -8.76 2.14 12.38
N LEU A 206 -8.64 1.34 13.45
CA LEU A 206 -9.60 1.33 14.56
C LEU A 206 -9.66 2.66 15.31
N ILE A 207 -8.51 3.29 15.56
CA ILE A 207 -8.44 4.61 16.20
C ILE A 207 -9.14 5.66 15.33
N VAL A 208 -8.81 5.71 14.04
CA VAL A 208 -9.44 6.65 13.09
C VAL A 208 -10.95 6.41 12.98
N TYR A 209 -11.38 5.14 12.94
CA TYR A 209 -12.79 4.79 12.94
C TYR A 209 -13.51 5.28 14.20
N LYS A 210 -12.93 5.06 15.38
CA LYS A 210 -13.48 5.55 16.65
C LYS A 210 -13.55 7.09 16.70
N GLN A 211 -12.51 7.78 16.22
CA GLN A 211 -12.49 9.24 16.13
C GLN A 211 -13.58 9.74 15.18
N ASN A 212 -13.73 9.13 14.00
CA ASN A 212 -14.77 9.52 13.03
C ASN A 212 -16.18 9.30 13.60
N ARG A 213 -16.39 8.18 14.29
CA ARG A 213 -17.67 7.90 14.97
C ARG A 213 -17.94 8.88 16.10
N PHE A 214 -16.93 9.22 16.90
CA PHE A 214 -17.04 10.23 17.95
C PHE A 214 -17.42 11.59 17.37
N ILE A 215 -16.73 12.05 16.32
CA ILE A 215 -17.03 13.34 15.67
C ILE A 215 -18.45 13.36 15.08
N LYS A 216 -18.91 12.25 14.48
CA LYS A 216 -20.26 12.16 13.91
C LYS A 216 -21.37 12.14 14.95
N ASN A 217 -21.11 11.57 16.13
CA ASN A 217 -22.10 11.37 17.18
C ASN A 217 -21.97 12.38 18.33
N MET A 218 -20.97 13.26 18.28
CA MET A 218 -20.81 14.31 19.27
C MET A 218 -21.91 15.33 19.04
N ASP A 219 -22.78 15.45 20.04
CA ASP A 219 -23.81 16.49 20.08
C ASP A 219 -23.11 17.85 20.10
N VAL A 220 -23.23 18.58 18.99
CA VAL A 220 -22.59 19.89 18.80
C VAL A 220 -23.27 20.98 19.64
N GLY A 221 -24.35 20.66 20.36
CA GLY A 221 -25.08 21.60 21.21
C GLY A 221 -25.76 22.73 20.44
N TYR A 222 -25.87 22.58 19.12
CA TYR A 222 -26.53 23.52 18.23
C TYR A 222 -27.35 22.77 17.20
N ASP A 223 -28.66 23.00 17.26
CA ASP A 223 -29.65 22.40 16.39
C ASP A 223 -29.55 23.01 14.99
N ARG A 224 -29.08 22.21 14.02
CA ARG A 224 -28.93 22.66 12.62
C ARG A 224 -30.29 22.83 11.92
N GLU A 225 -31.39 22.35 12.51
CA GLU A 225 -32.72 22.44 11.91
C GLU A 225 -33.45 23.75 12.22
N HIS A 226 -32.94 24.59 13.14
CA HIS A 226 -33.57 25.84 13.58
C HIS A 226 -32.74 27.11 13.29
N VAL A 227 -31.83 27.09 12.32
CA VAL A 227 -31.20 28.32 11.83
C VAL A 227 -32.12 29.01 10.83
N VAL A 228 -32.96 29.91 11.34
CA VAL A 228 -33.71 30.86 10.51
C VAL A 228 -32.69 31.83 9.90
N VAL A 229 -32.51 31.76 8.58
CA VAL A 229 -31.83 32.80 7.78
C VAL A 229 -32.76 33.99 7.64
#